data_AF-A0A137PF61-F1
#
_entry.id   AF-A0A137PF61-F1
#
_cell.length_a   1.000
_cell.length_b   1.000
_cell.length_c   1.000
_cell.angle_alpha   90.00
_cell.angle_beta   90.00
_cell.angle_gamma   90.00
#
_symmetry.space_group_name_H-M   'P 1'
#
loop_
_entity.id
_entity.type
_entity.pdbx_description
1 polymer ?
#
loop_
_entity_poly.entity_id
_entity_poly.type
_entity_poly.pdbx_seq_one_letter_code
_entity_poly.pdbx_strand_id
1 'polypeptide(L)'
;MNIKLWSLVLATLIPSVVAKEQKDDIYLGSNWINADFSDIETVQQWSQLTDEFVKNVKENNTDTVTRSAKFGIVDVIAPIFSKVKAEATCVACDFLMNAVHKLTYVPFTHNWLLKGFTAGCKLAGRPDIECEGYVKSYGEEYLDVIHKMDFDKEYIGKLACFHLARTCPHPEIPDAEWNLPEPKKVVSPQPTGKELKILHLSDFHYDSTYVEGSEADCRRSICCQKDSHEDEKDPSIIKKPASKWGEYKCDMPLPTLESMLQHIGQMNSKEKFDMLLFTGDIPAHDAFRETKEHSKATEHAAYNLLQKYLDPKTTKFYPVIGNHESVPSNLFPELGSEKQKGYDLYDFIAGEWQGWLPGNALSSIKKAGYYSMNHSDKLKVLVLNNNLCYSYNVWILLDPENSDPSGMLAWAVNELKDAESKGQKVYIASH
;
A
#
# COMPACT_ATOMS: atom_id res chain seq x y z
N MET A 1 -4.38 -0.20 4.39
CA MET A 1 -4.47 0.69 5.59
C MET A 1 -3.51 1.89 5.55
N ASN A 2 -2.27 1.67 5.11
CA ASN A 2 -1.07 2.34 5.62
C ASN A 2 -0.92 3.82 5.20
N ILE A 3 -1.46 4.22 4.04
CA ILE A 3 -1.46 5.63 3.63
C ILE A 3 -2.37 6.51 4.50
N LYS A 4 -3.37 5.97 5.22
CA LYS A 4 -4.02 6.76 6.30
C LYS A 4 -3.05 7.08 7.44
N LEU A 5 -2.05 6.24 7.69
CA LEU A 5 -1.01 6.52 8.67
C LEU A 5 -0.08 7.63 8.15
N TRP A 6 0.41 7.52 6.92
CA TRP A 6 1.24 8.56 6.29
C TRP A 6 0.49 9.91 6.15
N SER A 7 -0.81 9.89 5.83
CA SER A 7 -1.68 11.07 5.91
C SER A 7 -1.77 11.64 7.34
N LEU A 8 -1.89 10.80 8.37
CA LEU A 8 -1.94 11.26 9.78
C LEU A 8 -0.58 11.80 10.25
N VAL A 9 0.52 11.19 9.83
CA VAL A 9 1.90 11.60 10.09
C VAL A 9 2.21 12.94 9.44
N LEU A 10 1.87 13.11 8.15
CA LEU A 10 2.05 14.37 7.44
C LEU A 10 1.05 15.44 7.93
N ALA A 11 -0.15 15.06 8.39
CA ALA A 11 -1.08 15.98 9.05
C ALA A 11 -0.63 16.43 10.46
N THR A 12 0.23 15.66 11.14
CA THR A 12 0.91 16.12 12.37
C THR A 12 2.15 17.00 12.12
N LEU A 13 2.50 17.24 10.85
CA LEU A 13 3.61 18.10 10.42
C LEU A 13 3.14 19.41 9.74
N ILE A 14 1.86 19.77 9.84
CA ILE A 14 1.29 20.99 9.24
C ILE A 14 0.48 21.78 10.30
N PRO A 15 0.82 23.06 10.58
CA PRO A 15 0.15 23.89 11.58
C PRO A 15 -1.07 24.66 11.03
N SER A 16 -1.77 25.38 11.91
CA SER A 16 -2.97 26.16 11.61
C SER A 16 -2.99 27.51 12.31
N VAL A 17 -3.62 28.47 11.65
CA VAL A 17 -4.23 29.68 12.25
C VAL A 17 -5.75 29.52 11.99
N VAL A 18 -6.73 30.09 12.69
CA VAL A 18 -6.80 31.43 13.29
C VAL A 18 -7.68 31.51 14.54
N ALA A 19 -7.15 32.16 15.58
CA ALA A 19 -7.85 33.10 16.46
C ALA A 19 -6.79 33.95 17.20
N LYS A 20 -6.86 35.29 17.31
CA LYS A 20 -7.79 36.29 16.74
C LYS A 20 -7.16 37.71 16.80
N GLU A 21 -7.33 38.51 15.73
CA GLU A 21 -7.26 39.98 15.56
C GLU A 21 -6.26 40.90 16.34
N GLN A 22 -5.70 41.89 15.60
CA GLN A 22 -5.12 43.19 16.04
C GLN A 22 -3.83 43.11 16.89
N LYS A 23 -2.74 43.85 16.67
CA LYS A 23 -2.54 45.19 16.09
C LYS A 23 -1.01 45.50 16.03
N ASP A 24 -0.68 46.62 15.39
CA ASP A 24 0.58 47.40 15.46
C ASP A 24 1.86 46.79 14.85
N ASP A 25 2.65 47.64 14.16
CA ASP A 25 3.94 47.32 13.55
C ASP A 25 5.01 46.93 14.57
N ILE A 26 6.01 46.14 14.14
CA ILE A 26 7.44 46.47 14.26
C ILE A 26 8.29 45.47 13.45
N TYR A 27 9.26 46.03 12.71
CA TYR A 27 10.48 45.42 12.14
C TYR A 27 10.70 43.90 12.26
N LEU A 28 11.14 43.30 11.14
CA LEU A 28 12.50 42.73 11.03
C LEU A 28 12.90 42.50 9.58
N GLY A 29 14.16 42.82 9.25
CA GLY A 29 14.80 42.42 7.99
C GLY A 29 16.14 41.76 8.30
N SER A 30 16.45 40.65 7.66
CA SER A 30 17.71 39.91 7.86
C SER A 30 18.06 39.06 6.62
N ASN A 31 19.35 38.98 6.31
CA ASN A 31 19.87 38.29 5.12
C ASN A 31 20.29 36.85 5.47
N TRP A 32 19.35 35.91 5.48
CA TRP A 32 19.58 34.51 5.91
C TRP A 32 19.53 33.46 4.77
N ILE A 33 19.43 33.89 3.51
CA ILE A 33 19.35 32.99 2.34
C ILE A 33 20.69 32.29 2.02
N ASN A 34 21.81 32.75 2.59
CA ASN A 34 23.16 32.25 2.30
C ASN A 34 23.83 31.60 3.54
N ALA A 35 23.35 30.43 3.96
CA ALA A 35 24.02 29.60 4.97
C ALA A 35 24.86 28.50 4.29
N ASP A 36 26.10 28.30 4.73
CA ASP A 36 27.01 27.29 4.20
C ASP A 36 26.97 26.03 5.08
N PHE A 37 26.63 24.89 4.48
CA PHE A 37 26.48 23.60 5.17
C PHE A 37 27.79 22.78 5.25
N SER A 38 28.93 23.35 4.83
CA SER A 38 30.24 22.72 4.96
C SER A 38 30.90 22.90 6.34
N ASP A 39 30.35 23.76 7.21
CA ASP A 39 30.87 23.96 8.56
C ASP A 39 30.50 22.82 9.53
N ILE A 40 31.54 22.21 10.10
CA ILE A 40 31.42 21.09 11.03
C ILE A 40 31.05 21.53 12.46
N GLU A 41 31.36 22.76 12.89
CA GLU A 41 30.93 23.26 14.20
C GLU A 41 29.41 23.48 14.23
N THR A 42 28.84 24.09 13.18
CA THR A 42 27.40 24.22 12.99
C THR A 42 26.71 22.85 13.05
N VAL A 43 27.18 21.85 12.30
CA VAL A 43 26.57 20.50 12.32
C VAL A 43 26.67 19.82 13.69
N GLN A 44 27.77 20.01 14.43
CA GLN A 44 27.91 19.46 15.78
C GLN A 44 26.99 20.15 16.80
N GLN A 45 26.80 21.47 16.70
CA GLN A 45 25.86 22.21 17.55
C GLN A 45 24.41 21.74 17.32
N TRP A 46 24.00 21.53 16.06
CA TRP A 46 22.69 20.93 15.76
C TRP A 46 22.53 19.54 16.39
N SER A 47 23.55 18.69 16.35
CA SER A 47 23.49 17.36 17.00
C SER A 47 23.33 17.45 18.53
N GLN A 48 24.01 18.38 19.21
CA GLN A 48 23.91 18.52 20.67
C GLN A 48 22.53 19.04 21.11
N LEU A 49 22.00 20.06 20.42
CA LEU A 49 20.65 20.58 20.65
C LEU A 49 19.56 19.50 20.46
N THR A 50 19.84 18.51 19.60
CA THR A 50 18.95 17.39 19.32
C THR A 50 18.89 16.39 20.47
N ASP A 51 20.06 15.97 20.98
CA ASP A 51 20.11 15.01 22.08
C ASP A 51 19.54 15.62 23.37
N GLU A 52 19.70 16.94 23.58
CA GLU A 52 18.98 17.67 24.63
C GLU A 52 17.47 17.72 24.39
N PHE A 53 17.00 18.01 23.17
CA PHE A 53 15.56 18.01 22.84
C PHE A 53 14.93 16.62 23.07
N VAL A 54 15.55 15.56 22.56
CA VAL A 54 15.10 14.16 22.73
C VAL A 54 15.14 13.73 24.20
N LYS A 55 16.08 14.24 25.00
CA LYS A 55 16.13 14.01 26.45
C LYS A 55 15.00 14.76 27.18
N ASN A 56 14.82 16.05 26.91
CA ASN A 56 13.82 16.88 27.57
C ASN A 56 12.37 16.42 27.27
N VAL A 57 12.13 15.90 26.07
CA VAL A 57 10.85 15.24 25.71
C VAL A 57 10.63 13.95 26.51
N LYS A 58 11.68 13.16 26.79
CA LYS A 58 11.59 11.95 27.64
C LYS A 58 11.39 12.27 29.12
N GLU A 59 11.91 13.42 29.59
CA GLU A 59 11.79 13.87 30.98
C GLU A 59 10.51 14.70 31.25
N ASN A 60 9.66 14.86 30.23
CA ASN A 60 8.26 15.31 30.32
C ASN A 60 8.05 16.70 30.97
N ASN A 61 9.06 17.58 30.88
CA ASN A 61 9.09 18.87 31.57
C ASN A 61 8.84 20.04 30.58
N THR A 62 7.57 20.24 30.22
CA THR A 62 7.14 21.07 29.09
C THR A 62 7.36 22.58 29.25
N ASP A 63 7.48 23.10 30.47
CA ASP A 63 7.49 24.56 30.73
C ASP A 63 8.86 25.24 30.48
N THR A 64 9.93 24.45 30.42
CA THR A 64 11.29 24.96 30.12
C THR A 64 11.51 25.15 28.62
N VAL A 65 10.86 24.31 27.80
CA VAL A 65 10.95 24.32 26.32
C VAL A 65 10.53 25.68 25.75
N THR A 66 9.45 26.25 26.29
CA THR A 66 8.80 27.50 25.87
C THR A 66 9.68 28.74 25.96
N ARG A 67 10.82 28.68 26.68
CA ARG A 67 11.71 29.84 26.87
C ARG A 67 12.96 29.82 26.00
N SER A 68 13.39 28.63 25.55
CA SER A 68 14.46 28.46 24.55
C SER A 68 13.90 28.50 23.13
N ALA A 69 12.67 28.01 22.92
CA ALA A 69 11.98 27.96 21.63
C ALA A 69 11.45 29.33 21.14
N LYS A 70 12.33 30.34 21.06
CA LYS A 70 12.12 31.54 20.24
C LYS A 70 12.83 31.50 18.87
N PHE A 71 13.48 30.37 18.57
CA PHE A 71 13.93 30.00 17.24
C PHE A 71 13.71 28.50 17.04
N GLY A 72 13.06 28.12 15.94
CA GLY A 72 13.00 26.75 15.44
C GLY A 72 11.84 25.87 15.94
N ILE A 73 11.39 24.98 15.05
CA ILE A 73 10.49 23.83 15.26
C ILE A 73 9.05 24.13 15.71
N VAL A 74 8.81 25.03 16.67
CA VAL A 74 7.45 25.20 17.25
C VAL A 74 6.48 25.88 16.27
N ASP A 75 6.95 26.81 15.43
CA ASP A 75 6.12 27.45 14.39
C ASP A 75 5.67 26.49 13.26
N VAL A 76 6.08 25.21 13.32
CA VAL A 76 5.71 24.15 12.36
C VAL A 76 4.55 23.29 12.90
N ILE A 77 4.10 23.45 14.15
CA ILE A 77 3.20 22.48 14.80
C ILE A 77 2.06 23.16 15.61
N ALA A 78 0.80 22.98 15.17
CA ALA A 78 -0.40 23.36 15.94
C ALA A 78 -1.43 24.22 15.16
N PRO A 79 -2.77 24.00 15.23
CA PRO A 79 -3.59 22.83 14.86
C PRO A 79 -3.16 22.12 13.54
N ILE A 80 -3.94 21.68 12.54
CA ILE A 80 -5.26 22.06 11.96
C ILE A 80 -6.42 21.11 12.31
N PHE A 81 -7.64 21.65 12.53
CA PHE A 81 -8.90 21.06 12.01
C PHE A 81 -10.04 22.09 11.89
N SER A 82 -10.28 22.61 10.69
CA SER A 82 -11.61 23.15 10.29
C SER A 82 -11.80 23.03 8.77
N LYS A 83 -13.04 23.07 8.27
CA LYS A 83 -13.41 22.71 6.88
C LYS A 83 -13.11 23.81 5.84
N VAL A 84 -11.91 24.40 5.86
CA VAL A 84 -11.56 25.57 5.03
C VAL A 84 -10.52 25.21 3.95
N LYS A 85 -11.04 24.70 2.83
CA LYS A 85 -10.44 24.65 1.47
C LYS A 85 -9.10 23.90 1.31
N ALA A 86 -9.17 22.75 0.62
CA ALA A 86 -8.03 21.85 0.34
C ALA A 86 -6.85 22.48 -0.41
N GLU A 87 -7.06 23.59 -1.14
CA GLU A 87 -6.02 24.30 -1.89
C GLU A 87 -4.85 24.76 -0.99
N ALA A 88 -5.14 25.36 0.17
CA ALA A 88 -4.10 25.79 1.11
C ALA A 88 -3.38 24.59 1.76
N THR A 89 -4.11 23.51 2.05
CA THR A 89 -3.54 22.25 2.58
C THR A 89 -2.62 21.58 1.56
N CYS A 90 -2.96 21.66 0.27
CA CYS A 90 -2.15 21.16 -0.82
C CYS A 90 -0.83 21.94 -0.95
N VAL A 91 -0.88 23.29 -0.98
CA VAL A 91 0.33 24.13 -1.05
C VAL A 91 1.25 23.94 0.16
N ALA A 92 0.69 23.80 1.37
CA ALA A 92 1.48 23.52 2.58
C ALA A 92 2.16 22.13 2.50
N CYS A 93 1.46 21.13 1.97
CA CYS A 93 2.04 19.80 1.76
C CYS A 93 3.12 19.80 0.67
N ASP A 94 2.90 20.46 -0.47
CA ASP A 94 3.85 20.57 -1.59
C ASP A 94 5.21 21.11 -1.11
N PHE A 95 5.17 22.23 -0.37
CA PHE A 95 6.35 22.80 0.29
C PHE A 95 7.01 21.85 1.29
N LEU A 96 6.23 21.16 2.13
CA LEU A 96 6.74 20.18 3.10
C LEU A 96 7.44 18.99 2.40
N MET A 97 6.86 18.46 1.32
CA MET A 97 7.44 17.34 0.58
C MET A 97 8.75 17.74 -0.12
N ASN A 98 8.82 18.96 -0.68
CA ASN A 98 10.04 19.53 -1.24
C ASN A 98 11.13 19.73 -0.15
N ALA A 99 10.74 20.15 1.06
CA ALA A 99 11.65 20.24 2.20
C ALA A 99 12.15 18.88 2.68
N VAL A 100 11.27 17.86 2.78
CA VAL A 100 11.66 16.48 3.12
C VAL A 100 12.62 15.90 2.07
N HIS A 101 12.32 16.07 0.79
CA HIS A 101 13.19 15.69 -0.33
C HIS A 101 14.59 16.31 -0.17
N LYS A 102 14.69 17.63 0.01
CA LYS A 102 15.97 18.32 0.26
C LYS A 102 16.70 17.80 1.50
N LEU A 103 15.98 17.46 2.56
CA LEU A 103 16.56 16.86 3.75
C LEU A 103 17.16 15.47 3.46
N THR A 104 16.58 14.64 2.58
CA THR A 104 17.10 13.28 2.31
C THR A 104 18.55 13.23 1.82
N TYR A 105 19.05 14.30 1.18
CA TYR A 105 20.45 14.39 0.73
C TYR A 105 21.46 14.64 1.86
N VAL A 106 21.00 14.96 3.08
CA VAL A 106 21.85 15.29 4.22
C VAL A 106 22.07 14.02 5.07
N PRO A 107 23.28 13.44 5.17
CA PRO A 107 23.46 12.07 5.68
C PRO A 107 22.95 11.77 7.10
N PHE A 108 22.81 12.78 7.96
CA PHE A 108 22.31 12.60 9.34
C PHE A 108 20.79 12.70 9.47
N THR A 109 20.07 13.33 8.53
CA THR A 109 18.62 13.62 8.65
C THR A 109 17.74 12.39 8.39
N HIS A 110 18.23 11.38 7.66
CA HIS A 110 17.45 10.17 7.32
C HIS A 110 16.86 9.51 8.58
N ASN A 111 17.71 9.23 9.57
CA ASN A 111 17.32 8.69 10.87
C ASN A 111 16.40 9.64 11.68
N TRP A 112 16.40 10.93 11.39
CA TRP A 112 15.48 11.89 12.01
C TRP A 112 14.11 11.91 11.32
N LEU A 113 14.06 11.84 9.99
CA LEU A 113 12.81 11.79 9.24
C LEU A 113 12.00 10.56 9.69
N LEU A 114 12.65 9.39 9.78
CA LEU A 114 12.06 8.16 10.34
C LEU A 114 11.53 8.37 11.78
N LYS A 115 12.35 8.91 12.69
CA LYS A 115 11.91 9.22 14.07
C LYS A 115 10.76 10.24 14.11
N GLY A 116 10.77 11.23 13.24
CA GLY A 116 9.72 12.23 13.07
C GLY A 116 8.42 11.61 12.61
N PHE A 117 8.47 10.66 11.67
CA PHE A 117 7.31 9.89 11.24
C PHE A 117 6.76 9.01 12.37
N THR A 118 7.62 8.32 13.14
CA THR A 118 7.19 7.56 14.33
C THR A 118 6.54 8.49 15.36
N ALA A 119 7.12 9.65 15.64
CA ALA A 119 6.60 10.62 16.60
C ALA A 119 5.25 11.22 16.16
N GLY A 120 5.14 11.66 14.91
CA GLY A 120 3.88 12.15 14.33
C GLY A 120 2.76 11.11 14.37
N CYS A 121 3.09 9.85 14.08
CA CYS A 121 2.15 8.75 14.21
C CYS A 121 1.61 8.60 15.65
N LYS A 122 2.50 8.61 16.65
CA LYS A 122 2.09 8.50 18.07
C LYS A 122 1.29 9.72 18.52
N LEU A 123 1.67 10.94 18.07
CA LEU A 123 0.92 12.18 18.30
C LEU A 123 -0.49 12.15 17.67
N ALA A 124 -0.66 11.44 16.54
CA ALA A 124 -1.96 11.18 15.93
C ALA A 124 -2.81 10.12 16.67
N GLY A 125 -2.39 9.68 17.87
CA GLY A 125 -3.14 8.79 18.76
C GLY A 125 -3.07 7.30 18.39
N ARG A 126 -2.14 6.91 17.51
CA ARG A 126 -1.93 5.52 17.09
C ARG A 126 -1.20 4.69 18.17
N PRO A 127 -1.40 3.36 18.19
CA PRO A 127 -0.60 2.44 18.99
C PRO A 127 0.90 2.54 18.67
N ASP A 128 1.76 2.41 19.69
CA ASP A 128 3.20 2.57 19.54
C ASP A 128 3.80 1.51 18.60
N ILE A 129 3.31 0.27 18.71
CA ILE A 129 3.69 -0.87 17.86
C ILE A 129 3.32 -0.67 16.39
N GLU A 130 2.22 0.03 16.08
CA GLU A 130 1.87 0.41 14.72
C GLU A 130 2.87 1.43 14.18
N CYS A 131 3.17 2.47 14.96
CA CYS A 131 4.04 3.56 14.53
C CYS A 131 5.49 3.12 14.28
N GLU A 132 6.02 2.26 15.15
CA GLU A 132 7.37 1.71 14.99
C GLU A 132 7.38 0.64 13.90
N GLY A 133 6.34 -0.19 13.82
CA GLY A 133 6.18 -1.23 12.81
C GLY A 133 6.06 -0.70 11.38
N TYR A 134 5.13 0.24 11.13
CA TYR A 134 4.96 0.85 9.82
C TYR A 134 6.20 1.65 9.38
N VAL A 135 6.90 2.34 10.29
CA VAL A 135 8.16 3.03 9.93
C VAL A 135 9.27 2.03 9.63
N LYS A 136 9.33 0.89 10.33
CA LYS A 136 10.27 -0.20 10.04
C LYS A 136 10.02 -0.86 8.68
N SER A 137 8.76 -1.11 8.30
CA SER A 137 8.41 -1.78 7.03
C SER A 137 8.40 -0.83 5.82
N TYR A 138 7.99 0.43 5.99
CA TYR A 138 7.75 1.38 4.87
C TYR A 138 8.65 2.61 4.88
N GLY A 139 9.26 2.97 6.01
CA GLY A 139 9.94 4.26 6.16
C GLY A 139 11.11 4.45 5.20
N GLU A 140 11.96 3.43 5.08
CA GLU A 140 13.08 3.37 4.12
C GLU A 140 12.59 3.49 2.67
N GLU A 141 11.55 2.72 2.32
CA GLU A 141 11.00 2.67 0.96
C GLU A 141 10.35 4.00 0.54
N TYR A 142 9.65 4.66 1.47
CA TYR A 142 9.01 5.95 1.23
C TYR A 142 10.05 7.08 1.16
N LEU A 143 11.12 7.03 1.97
CA LEU A 143 12.23 8.00 1.89
C LEU A 143 13.05 7.82 0.61
N ASP A 144 13.35 6.59 0.18
CA ASP A 144 14.06 6.32 -1.08
C ASP A 144 13.27 6.82 -2.31
N VAL A 145 11.93 6.71 -2.28
CA VAL A 145 11.07 7.33 -3.29
C VAL A 145 11.15 8.86 -3.23
N ILE A 146 10.93 9.48 -2.07
CA ILE A 146 10.95 10.94 -1.94
C ILE A 146 12.33 11.52 -2.31
N HIS A 147 13.42 10.79 -2.05
CA HIS A 147 14.79 11.13 -2.46
C HIS A 147 15.00 11.12 -3.98
N LYS A 148 14.29 10.25 -4.71
CA LYS A 148 14.45 10.04 -6.17
C LYS A 148 13.43 10.79 -7.02
N MET A 149 12.36 11.31 -6.43
CA MET A 149 11.35 12.13 -7.13
C MET A 149 11.94 13.47 -7.62
N ASP A 150 11.57 13.86 -8.84
CA ASP A 150 12.05 15.06 -9.52
C ASP A 150 11.29 16.33 -9.07
N PHE A 151 11.69 16.91 -7.95
CA PHE A 151 11.04 18.11 -7.38
C PHE A 151 11.32 19.42 -8.15
N ASP A 152 12.06 19.40 -9.26
CA ASP A 152 12.18 20.55 -10.16
C ASP A 152 10.95 20.66 -11.10
N LYS A 153 10.14 19.60 -11.23
CA LYS A 153 8.86 19.61 -11.96
C LYS A 153 7.70 20.10 -11.08
N GLU A 154 7.00 21.16 -11.52
CA GLU A 154 5.93 21.85 -10.77
C GLU A 154 4.73 20.99 -10.29
N TYR A 155 4.57 19.78 -10.83
CA TYR A 155 3.49 18.86 -10.44
C TYR A 155 3.92 17.79 -9.42
N ILE A 156 5.22 17.56 -9.23
CA ILE A 156 5.72 16.38 -8.49
C ILE A 156 5.44 16.47 -6.98
N GLY A 157 5.55 17.65 -6.36
CA GLY A 157 5.15 17.81 -4.95
C GLY A 157 3.64 17.62 -4.74
N LYS A 158 2.81 18.11 -5.67
CA LYS A 158 1.35 17.87 -5.67
C LYS A 158 1.02 16.38 -5.85
N LEU A 159 1.75 15.68 -6.72
CA LEU A 159 1.60 14.24 -6.93
C LEU A 159 2.00 13.45 -5.68
N ALA A 160 3.13 13.78 -5.05
CA ALA A 160 3.56 13.21 -3.78
C ALA A 160 2.48 13.38 -2.70
N CYS A 161 1.92 14.57 -2.58
CA CYS A 161 0.83 14.89 -1.66
C CYS A 161 -0.50 14.20 -2.00
N PHE A 162 -0.81 13.98 -3.28
CA PHE A 162 -1.96 13.16 -3.69
C PHE A 162 -1.77 11.69 -3.28
N HIS A 163 -0.62 11.08 -3.57
CA HIS A 163 -0.39 9.66 -3.26
C HIS A 163 -0.23 9.39 -1.77
N LEU A 164 0.68 10.11 -1.10
CA LEU A 164 1.19 9.78 0.23
C LEU A 164 0.37 10.42 1.37
N ALA A 165 -0.21 11.60 1.13
CA ALA A 165 -0.96 12.37 2.13
C ALA A 165 -2.46 12.51 1.84
N ARG A 166 -2.90 12.32 0.58
CA ARG A 166 -4.28 12.57 0.09
C ARG A 166 -4.77 14.00 0.33
N THR A 167 -3.84 14.96 0.41
CA THR A 167 -4.09 16.39 0.70
C THR A 167 -4.24 17.27 -0.54
N CYS A 168 -3.67 16.84 -1.68
CA CYS A 168 -3.84 17.47 -2.98
C CYS A 168 -4.85 16.71 -3.86
N PRO A 169 -5.49 17.36 -4.84
CA PRO A 169 -6.03 16.65 -6.01
C PRO A 169 -4.88 16.00 -6.80
N HIS A 170 -5.19 15.01 -7.64
CA HIS A 170 -4.24 14.53 -8.64
C HIS A 170 -3.90 15.69 -9.59
N PRO A 171 -2.62 16.02 -9.83
CA PRO A 171 -2.25 17.05 -10.80
C PRO A 171 -2.51 16.57 -12.23
N GLU A 172 -2.58 17.50 -13.18
CA GLU A 172 -2.54 17.13 -14.61
C GLU A 172 -1.14 16.60 -14.94
N ILE A 173 -1.09 15.41 -15.54
CA ILE A 173 0.09 14.76 -16.11
C ILE A 173 -0.20 14.45 -17.60
N PRO A 174 0.80 14.23 -18.46
CA PRO A 174 0.55 13.92 -19.87
C PRO A 174 -0.32 12.67 -20.04
N ASP A 175 -1.43 12.79 -20.76
CA ASP A 175 -2.27 11.64 -21.12
C ASP A 175 -1.52 10.65 -22.01
N ALA A 176 -1.76 9.35 -21.79
CA ALA A 176 -1.11 8.29 -22.54
C ALA A 176 -1.64 8.18 -23.99
N GLU A 177 -0.77 8.40 -24.99
CA GLU A 177 -1.14 8.30 -26.40
C GLU A 177 -1.26 6.84 -26.90
N TRP A 178 -2.48 6.29 -26.86
CA TRP A 178 -2.78 4.91 -27.27
C TRP A 178 -3.28 4.78 -28.72
N ASN A 179 -2.46 4.21 -29.60
CA ASN A 179 -2.89 3.82 -30.95
C ASN A 179 -3.66 2.47 -30.93
N LEU A 180 -4.96 2.57 -30.60
CA LEU A 180 -5.90 1.44 -30.59
C LEU A 180 -6.51 1.21 -31.99
N PRO A 181 -6.76 -0.04 -32.40
CA PRO A 181 -7.45 -0.35 -33.66
C PRO A 181 -8.92 0.10 -33.61
N GLU A 182 -9.49 0.47 -34.76
CA GLU A 182 -10.91 0.86 -34.85
C GLU A 182 -11.84 -0.25 -34.31
N PRO A 183 -12.80 0.05 -33.42
CA PRO A 183 -13.72 -0.94 -32.88
C PRO A 183 -14.59 -1.60 -33.96
N LYS A 184 -14.36 -2.89 -34.21
CA LYS A 184 -15.18 -3.67 -35.15
C LYS A 184 -16.58 -3.88 -34.57
N LYS A 185 -17.61 -3.68 -35.40
CA LYS A 185 -19.01 -3.96 -35.05
C LYS A 185 -19.25 -5.47 -34.98
N VAL A 186 -18.98 -6.07 -33.82
CA VAL A 186 -19.24 -7.49 -33.55
C VAL A 186 -20.70 -7.69 -33.16
N VAL A 187 -21.44 -8.48 -33.92
CA VAL A 187 -22.76 -8.98 -33.50
C VAL A 187 -22.58 -10.04 -32.41
N SER A 188 -23.26 -9.90 -31.28
CA SER A 188 -23.25 -10.92 -30.22
C SER A 188 -23.84 -12.23 -30.76
N PRO A 189 -23.19 -13.39 -30.53
CA PRO A 189 -23.74 -14.67 -30.93
C PRO A 189 -25.03 -14.95 -30.16
N GLN A 190 -25.96 -15.68 -30.78
CA GLN A 190 -27.17 -16.14 -30.09
C GLN A 190 -26.78 -17.08 -28.93
N PRO A 191 -27.41 -16.96 -27.74
CA PRO A 191 -27.15 -17.85 -26.62
C PRO A 191 -27.38 -19.32 -27.01
N THR A 192 -26.44 -20.18 -26.64
CA THR A 192 -26.46 -21.62 -26.99
C THR A 192 -27.37 -22.47 -26.11
N GLY A 193 -28.03 -21.87 -25.12
CA GLY A 193 -28.75 -22.59 -24.05
C GLY A 193 -27.82 -23.35 -23.09
N LYS A 194 -26.50 -23.12 -23.16
CA LYS A 194 -25.53 -23.65 -22.19
C LYS A 194 -24.96 -22.50 -21.37
N GLU A 195 -24.95 -22.68 -20.06
CA GLU A 195 -24.37 -21.74 -19.10
C GLU A 195 -22.91 -22.13 -18.79
N LEU A 196 -22.14 -21.20 -18.25
CA LEU A 196 -20.80 -21.44 -17.70
C LEU A 196 -20.84 -21.15 -16.20
N LYS A 197 -20.48 -22.15 -15.38
CA LYS A 197 -20.51 -22.03 -13.93
C LYS A 197 -19.15 -21.59 -13.40
N ILE A 198 -19.01 -20.28 -13.20
CA ILE A 198 -17.78 -19.65 -12.70
C ILE A 198 -17.87 -19.52 -11.18
N LEU A 199 -16.89 -20.08 -10.47
CA LEU A 199 -16.61 -19.68 -9.08
C LEU A 199 -15.67 -18.49 -9.10
N HIS A 200 -15.99 -17.43 -8.37
CA HIS A 200 -15.09 -16.30 -8.14
C HIS A 200 -14.91 -16.12 -6.62
N LEU A 201 -13.66 -16.17 -6.17
CA LEU A 201 -13.21 -15.89 -4.81
C LEU A 201 -12.24 -14.71 -4.82
N SER A 202 -12.14 -13.97 -3.72
CA SER A 202 -11.28 -12.78 -3.58
C SER A 202 -11.09 -12.47 -2.10
N ASP A 203 -10.14 -11.58 -1.77
CA ASP A 203 -10.01 -10.89 -0.48
C ASP A 203 -10.08 -11.87 0.71
N PHE A 204 -9.24 -12.90 0.65
CA PHE A 204 -9.22 -13.97 1.66
C PHE A 204 -8.79 -13.46 3.03
N HIS A 205 -7.82 -12.53 3.09
CA HIS A 205 -7.22 -11.99 4.31
C HIS A 205 -7.17 -13.04 5.43
N TYR A 206 -6.40 -14.10 5.21
CA TYR A 206 -6.28 -15.20 6.14
C TYR A 206 -5.33 -14.80 7.29
N ASP A 207 -5.90 -14.40 8.43
CA ASP A 207 -5.12 -14.16 9.63
C ASP A 207 -4.74 -15.50 10.28
N SER A 208 -3.54 -15.97 9.93
CA SER A 208 -2.93 -17.17 10.52
C SER A 208 -2.48 -16.97 11.98
N THR A 209 -2.62 -15.76 12.54
CA THR A 209 -2.35 -15.40 13.93
C THR A 209 -3.61 -15.14 14.78
N TYR A 210 -4.81 -15.27 14.18
CA TYR A 210 -6.09 -15.07 14.86
C TYR A 210 -6.27 -16.02 16.05
N VAL A 211 -6.77 -15.51 17.18
CA VAL A 211 -7.03 -16.28 18.41
C VAL A 211 -8.46 -16.05 18.91
N GLU A 212 -9.26 -17.11 18.93
CA GLU A 212 -10.59 -17.12 19.57
C GLU A 212 -10.49 -16.69 21.06
N GLY A 213 -11.36 -15.77 21.48
CA GLY A 213 -11.39 -15.21 22.84
C GLY A 213 -10.46 -14.00 23.09
N SER A 214 -9.60 -13.62 22.14
CA SER A 214 -8.77 -12.40 22.24
C SER A 214 -9.57 -11.11 22.03
N GLU A 215 -8.96 -9.93 22.17
CA GLU A 215 -9.66 -8.64 22.02
C GLU A 215 -10.02 -8.35 20.55
N ALA A 216 -11.32 -8.21 20.28
CA ALA A 216 -11.89 -7.91 18.97
C ALA A 216 -12.29 -6.43 18.79
N ASP A 217 -12.34 -5.62 19.85
CA ASP A 217 -12.62 -4.18 19.78
C ASP A 217 -11.39 -3.32 20.13
N CYS A 218 -10.22 -3.73 19.69
CA CYS A 218 -8.95 -3.09 20.03
C CYS A 218 -8.77 -1.66 19.44
N ARG A 219 -7.78 -0.93 19.94
CA ARG A 219 -7.30 0.37 19.39
C ARG A 219 -6.48 0.24 18.09
N ARG A 220 -6.00 -0.97 17.76
CA ARG A 220 -5.21 -1.22 16.54
C ARG A 220 -6.08 -1.22 15.28
N SER A 221 -5.41 -1.24 14.13
CA SER A 221 -5.95 -1.31 12.78
C SER A 221 -6.53 -2.69 12.44
N ILE A 222 -6.07 -3.73 13.13
CA ILE A 222 -6.54 -5.12 13.08
C ILE A 222 -6.55 -5.69 14.50
N CYS A 223 -7.60 -6.45 14.84
CA CYS A 223 -7.82 -7.04 16.16
C CYS A 223 -7.93 -8.58 16.08
N CYS A 224 -8.37 -9.23 17.16
CA CYS A 224 -8.51 -10.69 17.30
C CYS A 224 -7.19 -11.50 17.27
N GLN A 225 -6.06 -10.83 17.47
CA GLN A 225 -4.75 -11.46 17.58
C GLN A 225 -4.37 -11.57 19.07
N LYS A 226 -3.46 -12.48 19.40
CA LYS A 226 -3.06 -12.75 20.80
C LYS A 226 -2.71 -11.48 21.58
N ASP A 227 -2.02 -10.56 20.92
CA ASP A 227 -1.46 -9.30 21.42
C ASP A 227 -2.40 -8.08 21.23
N SER A 228 -3.59 -8.23 20.64
CA SER A 228 -4.52 -7.11 20.38
C SER A 228 -5.03 -6.38 21.64
N HIS A 229 -4.80 -6.92 22.84
CA HIS A 229 -5.16 -6.31 24.12
C HIS A 229 -4.02 -5.48 24.75
N GLU A 230 -2.77 -5.62 24.27
CA GLU A 230 -1.60 -5.03 24.93
C GLU A 230 -1.58 -3.49 24.84
N ASP A 231 -2.16 -2.91 23.79
CA ASP A 231 -2.32 -1.47 23.61
C ASP A 231 -3.59 -0.90 24.26
N GLU A 232 -4.35 -1.66 25.03
CA GLU A 232 -5.54 -1.14 25.72
C GLU A 232 -5.21 -0.35 26.99
N LYS A 233 -6.18 0.45 27.47
CA LYS A 233 -6.03 1.23 28.71
C LYS A 233 -5.85 0.36 29.96
N ASP A 234 -6.40 -0.86 29.91
CA ASP A 234 -6.19 -1.91 30.89
C ASP A 234 -6.09 -3.24 30.12
N PRO A 235 -4.87 -3.73 29.84
CA PRO A 235 -4.66 -4.99 29.13
C PRO A 235 -5.23 -6.23 29.84
N SER A 236 -5.64 -6.13 31.12
CA SER A 236 -6.29 -7.25 31.81
C SER A 236 -7.77 -7.44 31.44
N ILE A 237 -8.37 -6.49 30.71
CA ILE A 237 -9.79 -6.47 30.38
C ILE A 237 -10.00 -6.66 28.87
N ILE A 238 -10.54 -7.83 28.49
CA ILE A 238 -11.09 -8.06 27.15
C ILE A 238 -12.50 -7.44 27.09
N LYS A 239 -12.65 -6.37 26.31
CA LYS A 239 -13.93 -5.66 26.09
C LYS A 239 -14.87 -6.47 25.20
N LYS A 240 -14.33 -7.09 24.14
CA LYS A 240 -15.08 -7.98 23.26
C LYS A 240 -14.23 -9.22 22.91
N PRO A 241 -14.59 -10.42 23.38
CA PRO A 241 -13.87 -11.65 23.00
C PRO A 241 -14.16 -12.01 21.54
N ALA A 242 -13.11 -12.33 20.78
CA ALA A 242 -13.14 -12.76 19.40
C ALA A 242 -13.91 -14.09 19.24
N SER A 243 -14.84 -14.16 18.29
CA SER A 243 -15.58 -15.40 18.00
C SER A 243 -14.70 -16.43 17.26
N LYS A 244 -15.07 -17.71 17.29
CA LYS A 244 -14.43 -18.74 16.45
C LYS A 244 -14.41 -18.40 14.94
N TRP A 245 -15.39 -17.64 14.47
CA TRP A 245 -15.72 -17.50 13.05
C TRP A 245 -15.34 -16.14 12.44
N GLY A 246 -14.65 -15.27 13.20
CA GLY A 246 -14.30 -13.91 12.77
C GLY A 246 -15.10 -12.85 13.51
N GLU A 247 -14.72 -11.58 13.32
CA GLU A 247 -15.34 -10.40 13.93
C GLU A 247 -15.11 -9.15 13.06
N TYR A 248 -15.99 -8.13 13.17
CA TYR A 248 -16.03 -6.95 12.28
C TYR A 248 -14.79 -6.01 12.28
N LYS A 249 -13.75 -6.32 13.05
CA LYS A 249 -12.50 -5.56 13.20
C LYS A 249 -11.25 -6.44 12.93
N CYS A 250 -11.49 -7.62 12.40
CA CYS A 250 -10.52 -8.71 12.32
C CYS A 250 -10.64 -9.41 10.98
N ASP A 251 -9.52 -9.92 10.50
CA ASP A 251 -9.45 -10.68 9.25
C ASP A 251 -9.86 -12.15 9.46
N MET A 252 -9.94 -12.94 8.38
CA MET A 252 -10.62 -14.24 8.38
C MET A 252 -9.79 -15.31 9.12
N PRO A 253 -10.35 -15.97 10.15
CA PRO A 253 -9.68 -17.08 10.81
C PRO A 253 -9.82 -18.39 10.03
N LEU A 254 -8.87 -19.30 10.25
CA LEU A 254 -8.82 -20.62 9.59
C LEU A 254 -10.15 -21.40 9.60
N PRO A 255 -10.95 -21.46 10.68
CA PRO A 255 -12.22 -22.19 10.69
C PRO A 255 -13.22 -21.68 9.65
N THR A 256 -13.26 -20.37 9.38
CA THR A 256 -14.17 -19.76 8.41
C THR A 256 -13.70 -20.02 6.98
N LEU A 257 -12.40 -19.85 6.71
CA LEU A 257 -11.80 -20.18 5.42
C LEU A 257 -11.97 -21.66 5.06
N GLU A 258 -11.68 -22.56 6.00
CA GLU A 258 -11.83 -24.01 5.79
C GLU A 258 -13.30 -24.42 5.65
N SER A 259 -14.22 -23.85 6.44
CA SER A 259 -15.67 -24.12 6.33
C SER A 259 -16.24 -23.65 4.98
N MET A 260 -15.84 -22.46 4.52
CA MET A 260 -16.20 -21.94 3.19
C MET A 260 -15.70 -22.87 2.08
N LEU A 261 -14.40 -23.16 2.06
CA LEU A 261 -13.80 -24.01 1.03
C LEU A 261 -14.35 -25.45 1.07
N GLN A 262 -14.61 -26.00 2.25
CA GLN A 262 -15.25 -27.31 2.40
C GLN A 262 -16.68 -27.32 1.81
N HIS A 263 -17.47 -26.26 2.03
CA HIS A 263 -18.81 -26.17 1.43
C HIS A 263 -18.74 -26.05 -0.10
N ILE A 264 -17.85 -25.20 -0.63
CA ILE A 264 -17.65 -25.04 -2.08
C ILE A 264 -17.16 -26.35 -2.72
N GLY A 265 -16.28 -27.11 -2.06
CA GLY A 265 -15.87 -28.45 -2.50
C GLY A 265 -17.03 -29.46 -2.54
N GLN A 266 -17.98 -29.36 -1.60
CA GLN A 266 -19.23 -30.15 -1.64
C GLN A 266 -20.19 -29.72 -2.75
N MET A 267 -20.12 -28.46 -3.23
CA MET A 267 -20.84 -28.02 -4.42
C MET A 267 -20.15 -28.57 -5.69
N ASN A 268 -18.84 -28.35 -5.81
CA ASN A 268 -18.02 -28.77 -6.96
C ASN A 268 -17.97 -30.29 -7.20
N SER A 269 -18.27 -31.09 -6.18
CA SER A 269 -18.38 -32.56 -6.28
C SER A 269 -19.77 -33.05 -6.72
N LYS A 270 -20.82 -32.22 -6.62
CA LYS A 270 -22.17 -32.51 -7.13
C LYS A 270 -22.35 -32.01 -8.56
N GLU A 271 -21.84 -30.81 -8.81
CA GLU A 271 -21.92 -30.11 -10.09
C GLU A 271 -20.65 -29.27 -10.23
N LYS A 272 -19.79 -29.65 -11.17
CA LYS A 272 -18.47 -29.03 -11.35
C LYS A 272 -18.61 -27.59 -11.81
N PHE A 273 -17.76 -26.71 -11.27
CA PHE A 273 -17.48 -25.41 -11.89
C PHE A 273 -16.69 -25.63 -13.19
N ASP A 274 -16.96 -24.81 -14.21
CA ASP A 274 -16.16 -24.79 -15.46
C ASP A 274 -14.86 -24.00 -15.27
N MET A 275 -14.91 -22.96 -14.43
CA MET A 275 -13.85 -21.99 -14.21
C MET A 275 -13.78 -21.61 -12.74
N LEU A 276 -12.56 -21.53 -12.20
CA LEU A 276 -12.27 -20.93 -10.91
C LEU A 276 -11.49 -19.62 -11.15
N LEU A 277 -11.95 -18.51 -10.56
CA LEU A 277 -11.22 -17.25 -10.46
C LEU A 277 -10.86 -17.01 -8.99
N PHE A 278 -9.63 -16.58 -8.70
CA PHE A 278 -9.23 -16.11 -7.38
C PHE A 278 -8.45 -14.80 -7.48
N THR A 279 -9.00 -13.69 -7.02
CA THR A 279 -8.47 -12.33 -7.26
C THR A 279 -7.61 -11.77 -6.13
N GLY A 280 -6.80 -12.64 -5.50
CA GLY A 280 -5.71 -12.25 -4.61
C GLY A 280 -6.11 -11.86 -3.19
N ASP A 281 -5.22 -11.13 -2.53
CA ASP A 281 -5.31 -10.67 -1.14
C ASP A 281 -5.51 -11.81 -0.14
N ILE A 282 -4.54 -12.72 -0.09
CA ILE A 282 -4.41 -13.74 0.96
C ILE A 282 -3.91 -13.17 2.29
N PRO A 283 -2.86 -12.33 2.36
CA PRO A 283 -2.33 -11.90 3.67
C PRO A 283 -3.28 -10.94 4.42
N ALA A 284 -3.15 -10.92 5.74
CA ALA A 284 -3.93 -10.07 6.63
C ALA A 284 -3.42 -8.62 6.67
N HIS A 285 -4.24 -7.74 7.24
CA HIS A 285 -3.98 -6.30 7.36
C HIS A 285 -2.97 -5.90 8.45
N ASP A 286 -2.18 -6.83 8.99
CA ASP A 286 -1.17 -6.57 10.04
C ASP A 286 0.18 -6.05 9.50
N ALA A 287 0.13 -5.28 8.41
CA ALA A 287 1.27 -4.71 7.68
C ALA A 287 2.25 -3.84 8.50
N PHE A 288 1.96 -3.54 9.78
CA PHE A 288 2.95 -2.97 10.70
C PHE A 288 3.98 -4.02 11.20
N ARG A 289 3.71 -5.32 11.03
CA ARG A 289 4.60 -6.42 11.48
C ARG A 289 4.79 -7.54 10.43
N GLU A 290 4.40 -7.28 9.19
CA GLU A 290 4.59 -8.19 8.04
C GLU A 290 6.05 -8.63 7.84
N THR A 291 6.27 -9.88 7.43
CA THR A 291 7.57 -10.38 6.95
C THR A 291 7.36 -11.29 5.74
N LYS A 292 8.37 -11.40 4.87
CA LYS A 292 8.32 -12.25 3.67
C LYS A 292 8.04 -13.71 4.00
N GLU A 293 8.60 -14.18 5.11
CA GLU A 293 8.44 -15.55 5.61
C GLU A 293 7.00 -15.79 6.09
N HIS A 294 6.39 -14.82 6.79
CA HIS A 294 5.02 -14.94 7.28
C HIS A 294 3.97 -14.85 6.17
N SER A 295 4.14 -13.91 5.23
CA SER A 295 3.26 -13.80 4.05
C SER A 295 3.30 -15.09 3.24
N LYS A 296 4.49 -15.54 2.81
CA LYS A 296 4.63 -16.74 1.98
C LYS A 296 4.15 -18.01 2.67
N ALA A 297 4.28 -18.13 3.99
CA ALA A 297 3.70 -19.23 4.75
C ALA A 297 2.16 -19.21 4.77
N THR A 298 1.58 -18.01 4.88
CA THR A 298 0.11 -17.79 4.87
C THR A 298 -0.48 -18.01 3.48
N GLU A 299 0.18 -17.50 2.44
CA GLU A 299 -0.12 -17.74 1.02
C GLU A 299 -0.08 -19.25 0.70
N HIS A 300 1.02 -19.93 1.02
CA HIS A 300 1.17 -21.38 0.82
C HIS A 300 0.09 -22.18 1.57
N ALA A 301 -0.26 -21.78 2.80
CA ALA A 301 -1.35 -22.43 3.54
C ALA A 301 -2.71 -22.28 2.83
N ALA A 302 -3.05 -21.09 2.33
CA ALA A 302 -4.28 -20.86 1.58
C ALA A 302 -4.30 -21.59 0.22
N TYR A 303 -3.18 -21.61 -0.52
CA TYR A 303 -3.06 -22.37 -1.77
C TYR A 303 -3.20 -23.88 -1.56
N ASN A 304 -2.68 -24.42 -0.44
CA ASN A 304 -2.91 -25.81 -0.04
C ASN A 304 -4.39 -26.09 0.27
N LEU A 305 -5.10 -25.17 0.94
CA LEU A 305 -6.55 -25.30 1.20
C LEU A 305 -7.37 -25.25 -0.10
N LEU A 306 -7.05 -24.32 -1.01
CA LEU A 306 -7.64 -24.26 -2.35
C LEU A 306 -7.43 -25.57 -3.13
N GLN A 307 -6.20 -26.12 -3.11
CA GLN A 307 -5.90 -27.40 -3.74
C GLN A 307 -6.65 -28.57 -3.10
N LYS A 308 -6.72 -28.62 -1.77
CA LYS A 308 -7.40 -29.65 -0.96
C LYS A 308 -8.90 -29.74 -1.24
N TYR A 309 -9.57 -28.61 -1.48
CA TYR A 309 -11.03 -28.57 -1.56
C TYR A 309 -11.61 -28.39 -2.97
N LEU A 310 -10.92 -27.71 -3.89
CA LEU A 310 -11.48 -27.36 -5.19
C LEU A 310 -11.04 -28.28 -6.34
N ASP A 311 -9.99 -29.09 -6.16
CA ASP A 311 -9.35 -29.88 -7.21
C ASP A 311 -9.08 -29.07 -8.52
N PRO A 312 -8.22 -28.04 -8.46
CA PRO A 312 -7.84 -27.22 -9.61
C PRO A 312 -7.02 -27.97 -10.69
N LYS A 313 -6.88 -29.31 -10.58
CA LYS A 313 -6.32 -30.17 -11.64
C LYS A 313 -7.41 -30.61 -12.64
N THR A 314 -8.68 -30.60 -12.25
CA THR A 314 -9.82 -30.92 -13.14
C THR A 314 -10.61 -29.70 -13.61
N THR A 315 -10.54 -28.57 -12.90
CA THR A 315 -11.17 -27.30 -13.29
C THR A 315 -10.10 -26.24 -13.58
N LYS A 316 -10.24 -25.47 -14.68
CA LYS A 316 -9.27 -24.42 -15.01
C LYS A 316 -9.31 -23.28 -13.99
N PHE A 317 -8.17 -23.06 -13.33
CA PHE A 317 -8.00 -22.05 -12.29
C PHE A 317 -7.19 -20.86 -12.82
N TYR A 318 -7.69 -19.65 -12.56
CA TYR A 318 -7.08 -18.39 -12.94
C TYR A 318 -6.91 -17.51 -11.69
N PRO A 319 -5.83 -17.72 -10.91
CA PRO A 319 -5.48 -16.83 -9.81
C PRO A 319 -4.88 -15.51 -10.32
N VAL A 320 -5.00 -14.46 -9.50
CA VAL A 320 -4.43 -13.12 -9.69
C VAL A 320 -3.67 -12.74 -8.41
N ILE A 321 -2.67 -11.85 -8.53
CA ILE A 321 -1.93 -11.32 -7.39
C ILE A 321 -2.65 -10.05 -6.92
N GLY A 322 -3.02 -9.97 -5.64
CA GLY A 322 -3.62 -8.79 -5.03
C GLY A 322 -2.56 -7.76 -4.62
N ASN A 323 -2.95 -6.80 -3.77
CA ASN A 323 -2.04 -5.80 -3.22
C ASN A 323 -1.33 -6.22 -1.93
N HIS A 324 -1.82 -7.26 -1.22
CA HIS A 324 -1.28 -7.70 0.06
C HIS A 324 -0.26 -8.85 -0.04
N GLU A 325 -0.11 -9.53 -1.20
CA GLU A 325 0.94 -10.55 -1.41
C GLU A 325 2.38 -10.01 -1.41
N SER A 326 2.62 -8.71 -1.66
CA SER A 326 3.98 -8.15 -1.56
C SER A 326 4.37 -7.89 -0.10
N VAL A 327 5.67 -7.97 0.21
CA VAL A 327 6.20 -7.48 1.49
C VAL A 327 7.37 -6.54 1.21
N PRO A 328 7.24 -5.23 1.52
CA PRO A 328 6.06 -4.58 2.11
C PRO A 328 4.82 -4.61 1.21
N SER A 329 3.62 -4.68 1.79
CA SER A 329 2.34 -4.66 1.06
C SER A 329 2.24 -3.45 0.11
N ASN A 330 1.52 -3.61 -1.00
CA ASN A 330 1.34 -2.62 -2.09
C ASN A 330 2.58 -2.32 -2.95
N LEU A 331 3.79 -2.78 -2.61
CA LEU A 331 5.03 -2.39 -3.32
C LEU A 331 5.39 -3.41 -4.41
N PHE A 332 5.10 -3.05 -5.67
CA PHE A 332 5.31 -3.91 -6.84
C PHE A 332 6.23 -3.21 -7.86
N PRO A 333 7.38 -3.79 -8.23
CA PRO A 333 8.40 -3.08 -8.98
C PRO A 333 8.10 -3.14 -10.48
N GLU A 334 8.52 -2.10 -11.19
CA GLU A 334 8.52 -2.16 -12.65
C GLU A 334 9.63 -3.09 -13.16
N LEU A 335 9.33 -3.83 -14.23
CA LEU A 335 10.29 -4.62 -14.99
C LEU A 335 11.50 -3.77 -15.42
N GLY A 336 12.69 -4.16 -14.96
CA GLY A 336 13.96 -3.47 -15.25
C GLY A 336 14.34 -2.38 -14.26
N SER A 337 13.42 -1.97 -13.36
CA SER A 337 13.72 -0.99 -12.30
C SER A 337 14.71 -1.53 -11.26
N GLU A 338 15.35 -0.63 -10.51
CA GLU A 338 16.20 -1.02 -9.38
C GLU A 338 15.44 -1.83 -8.33
N LYS A 339 14.17 -1.52 -8.11
CA LYS A 339 13.29 -2.22 -7.14
C LYS A 339 12.98 -3.67 -7.53
N GLN A 340 13.20 -4.06 -8.79
CA GLN A 340 13.07 -5.47 -9.20
C GLN A 340 14.25 -6.34 -8.73
N LYS A 341 15.40 -5.74 -8.38
CA LYS A 341 16.62 -6.48 -7.98
C LYS A 341 16.40 -7.21 -6.65
N GLY A 342 16.21 -8.52 -6.71
CA GLY A 342 15.90 -9.34 -5.54
C GLY A 342 14.42 -9.36 -5.15
N TYR A 343 13.52 -8.89 -6.01
CA TYR A 343 12.08 -9.03 -5.82
C TYR A 343 11.62 -10.45 -6.11
N ASP A 344 11.29 -11.19 -5.05
CA ASP A 344 11.16 -12.65 -5.04
C ASP A 344 9.71 -13.15 -4.91
N LEU A 345 8.72 -12.27 -5.08
CA LEU A 345 7.29 -12.67 -5.04
C LEU A 345 6.89 -13.44 -6.30
N TYR A 346 7.12 -12.88 -7.48
CA TYR A 346 6.66 -13.49 -8.75
C TYR A 346 7.23 -14.89 -8.98
N ASP A 347 8.46 -15.16 -8.53
CA ASP A 347 9.08 -16.48 -8.60
C ASP A 347 8.46 -17.49 -7.62
N PHE A 348 8.07 -17.04 -6.42
CA PHE A 348 7.36 -17.85 -5.42
C PHE A 348 5.94 -18.19 -5.89
N ILE A 349 5.16 -17.17 -6.27
CA ILE A 349 3.81 -17.30 -6.83
C ILE A 349 3.78 -18.28 -8.01
N ALA A 350 4.76 -18.18 -8.92
CA ALA A 350 4.88 -19.11 -10.04
C ALA A 350 5.23 -20.56 -9.65
N GLY A 351 5.83 -20.77 -8.48
CA GLY A 351 6.06 -22.10 -7.90
C GLY A 351 4.76 -22.70 -7.38
N GLU A 352 4.03 -21.94 -6.54
CA GLU A 352 2.72 -22.33 -6.01
C GLU A 352 1.71 -22.65 -7.13
N TRP A 353 1.68 -21.82 -8.18
CA TRP A 353 0.73 -21.95 -9.28
C TRP A 353 1.21 -22.90 -10.40
N GLN A 354 2.37 -23.55 -10.26
CA GLN A 354 2.92 -24.47 -11.27
C GLN A 354 1.98 -25.65 -11.59
N GLY A 355 1.15 -26.05 -10.63
CA GLY A 355 0.14 -27.10 -10.83
C GLY A 355 -1.13 -26.66 -11.55
N TRP A 356 -1.31 -25.36 -11.83
CA TRP A 356 -2.55 -24.76 -12.33
C TRP A 356 -2.39 -24.04 -13.67
N LEU A 357 -1.21 -23.45 -13.92
CA LEU A 357 -0.94 -22.63 -15.09
C LEU A 357 0.01 -23.31 -16.10
N PRO A 358 -0.16 -23.10 -17.42
CA PRO A 358 0.74 -23.60 -18.43
C PRO A 358 2.08 -22.85 -18.43
N GLY A 359 3.14 -23.49 -18.94
CA GLY A 359 4.52 -22.97 -18.90
C GLY A 359 4.73 -21.57 -19.51
N ASN A 360 3.92 -21.17 -20.51
CA ASN A 360 3.95 -19.80 -21.04
C ASN A 360 3.39 -18.78 -20.03
N ALA A 361 2.28 -19.09 -19.35
CA ALA A 361 1.70 -18.24 -18.30
C ALA A 361 2.64 -18.16 -17.08
N LEU A 362 3.26 -19.27 -16.69
CA LEU A 362 4.29 -19.31 -15.64
C LEU A 362 5.54 -18.47 -16.00
N SER A 363 5.87 -18.34 -17.29
CA SER A 363 6.95 -17.46 -17.75
C SER A 363 6.54 -15.98 -17.75
N SER A 364 5.28 -15.67 -18.08
CA SER A 364 4.74 -14.30 -18.03
C SER A 364 4.60 -13.79 -16.59
N ILE A 365 4.03 -14.59 -15.68
CA ILE A 365 3.83 -14.20 -14.28
C ILE A 365 5.18 -13.92 -13.58
N LYS A 366 6.21 -14.77 -13.79
CA LYS A 366 7.58 -14.55 -13.29
C LYS A 366 8.18 -13.22 -13.73
N LYS A 367 7.84 -12.75 -14.95
CA LYS A 367 8.40 -11.53 -15.54
C LYS A 367 7.79 -10.26 -14.96
N ALA A 368 6.47 -10.21 -14.80
CA ALA A 368 5.76 -8.96 -14.48
C ALA A 368 4.39 -9.13 -13.77
N GLY A 369 4.07 -10.32 -13.25
CA GLY A 369 2.84 -10.58 -12.49
C GLY A 369 1.54 -10.69 -13.29
N TYR A 370 1.58 -10.67 -14.63
CA TYR A 370 0.40 -10.80 -15.51
C TYR A 370 0.56 -11.97 -16.51
N TYR A 371 -0.56 -12.54 -17.02
CA TYR A 371 -0.55 -13.66 -17.97
C TYR A 371 -1.88 -13.86 -18.72
N SER A 372 -1.87 -14.64 -19.81
CA SER A 372 -3.10 -15.07 -20.51
C SER A 372 -3.17 -16.59 -20.66
N MET A 373 -4.39 -17.13 -20.72
CA MET A 373 -4.64 -18.54 -21.01
C MET A 373 -5.97 -18.74 -21.76
N ASN A 374 -5.96 -19.59 -22.79
CA ASN A 374 -7.18 -20.00 -23.48
C ASN A 374 -8.03 -20.92 -22.57
N HIS A 375 -9.24 -20.45 -22.25
CA HIS A 375 -10.26 -21.31 -21.66
C HIS A 375 -10.82 -22.28 -22.72
N SER A 376 -11.11 -21.79 -23.92
CA SER A 376 -11.51 -22.57 -25.10
C SER A 376 -11.22 -21.83 -26.41
N ASP A 377 -11.49 -22.46 -27.55
CA ASP A 377 -11.42 -21.87 -28.90
C ASP A 377 -12.36 -20.66 -29.11
N LYS A 378 -13.20 -20.35 -28.10
CA LYS A 378 -14.12 -19.20 -28.08
C LYS A 378 -13.99 -18.31 -26.84
N LEU A 379 -13.15 -18.67 -25.86
CA LEU A 379 -12.94 -17.87 -24.66
C LEU A 379 -11.47 -17.85 -24.23
N LYS A 380 -10.91 -16.66 -24.09
CA LYS A 380 -9.58 -16.40 -23.51
C LYS A 380 -9.76 -15.73 -22.15
N VAL A 381 -8.86 -16.00 -21.21
CA VAL A 381 -8.76 -15.23 -19.96
C VAL A 381 -7.46 -14.45 -19.97
N LEU A 382 -7.55 -13.19 -19.58
CA LEU A 382 -6.45 -12.24 -19.49
C LEU A 382 -6.37 -11.78 -18.03
N VAL A 383 -5.27 -12.10 -17.36
CA VAL A 383 -5.01 -11.72 -15.97
C VAL A 383 -4.02 -10.55 -15.95
N LEU A 384 -4.44 -9.44 -15.36
CA LEU A 384 -3.66 -8.21 -15.22
C LEU A 384 -3.03 -8.11 -13.82
N ASN A 385 -1.96 -7.33 -13.72
CA ASN A 385 -1.31 -6.95 -12.46
C ASN A 385 -1.55 -5.46 -12.19
N ASN A 386 -2.76 -5.13 -11.72
CA ASN A 386 -3.18 -3.74 -11.46
C ASN A 386 -2.39 -3.06 -10.34
N ASN A 387 -1.59 -3.78 -9.56
CA ASN A 387 -0.61 -3.18 -8.65
C ASN A 387 0.38 -2.24 -9.36
N LEU A 388 0.66 -2.50 -10.65
CA LEU A 388 1.52 -1.66 -11.49
C LEU A 388 0.92 -0.27 -11.78
N CYS A 389 -0.38 -0.07 -11.55
CA CYS A 389 -1.05 1.24 -11.62
C CYS A 389 -1.81 1.60 -10.33
N TYR A 390 -1.57 0.90 -9.23
CA TYR A 390 -2.31 1.08 -7.98
C TYR A 390 -1.77 2.26 -7.17
N SER A 391 -2.64 3.17 -6.74
CA SER A 391 -2.21 4.44 -6.14
C SER A 391 -1.53 4.33 -4.76
N TYR A 392 -1.45 3.14 -4.16
CA TYR A 392 -0.66 2.85 -2.95
C TYR A 392 0.71 2.22 -3.24
N ASN A 393 0.99 1.80 -4.48
CA ASN A 393 2.30 1.37 -4.92
C ASN A 393 3.20 2.60 -5.13
N VAL A 394 3.88 3.05 -4.08
CA VAL A 394 4.64 4.31 -4.14
C VAL A 394 5.82 4.28 -5.11
N TRP A 395 6.26 3.10 -5.56
CA TRP A 395 7.34 2.99 -6.55
C TRP A 395 6.95 3.51 -7.94
N ILE A 396 5.66 3.70 -8.25
CA ILE A 396 5.23 4.38 -9.50
C ILE A 396 5.61 5.87 -9.50
N LEU A 397 5.92 6.47 -8.35
CA LEU A 397 6.43 7.84 -8.24
C LEU A 397 7.90 7.98 -8.68
N LEU A 398 8.60 6.86 -8.95
CA LEU A 398 9.95 6.87 -9.49
C LEU A 398 9.98 7.17 -11.00
N ASP A 399 8.90 6.88 -11.72
CA ASP A 399 8.66 7.29 -13.11
C ASP A 399 7.16 7.58 -13.36
N PRO A 400 6.65 8.73 -12.89
CA PRO A 400 5.23 9.06 -12.94
C PRO A 400 4.75 9.53 -14.33
N GLU A 401 5.63 9.57 -15.33
CA GLU A 401 5.28 9.81 -16.74
C GLU A 401 5.19 8.48 -17.53
N ASN A 402 5.53 7.34 -16.92
CA ASN A 402 5.41 6.04 -17.54
C ASN A 402 3.94 5.62 -17.69
N SER A 403 3.47 5.69 -18.94
CA SER A 403 2.10 5.38 -19.35
C SER A 403 1.77 3.88 -19.42
N ASP A 404 2.76 2.99 -19.37
CA ASP A 404 2.56 1.54 -19.36
C ASP A 404 3.63 0.78 -18.56
N PRO A 405 3.60 0.86 -17.21
CA PRO A 405 4.60 0.21 -16.37
C PRO A 405 4.72 -1.29 -16.67
N SER A 406 5.94 -1.73 -16.97
CA SER A 406 6.30 -3.10 -17.42
C SER A 406 5.75 -3.54 -18.79
N GLY A 407 5.02 -2.68 -19.51
CA GLY A 407 4.43 -3.00 -20.82
C GLY A 407 3.13 -3.84 -20.75
N MET A 408 2.37 -3.71 -19.66
CA MET A 408 1.17 -4.51 -19.40
C MET A 408 0.01 -4.18 -20.36
N LEU A 409 -0.27 -2.91 -20.61
CA LEU A 409 -1.37 -2.46 -21.46
C LEU A 409 -1.05 -2.71 -22.95
N ALA A 410 0.18 -2.48 -23.39
CA ALA A 410 0.64 -2.83 -24.73
C ALA A 410 0.58 -4.35 -24.98
N TRP A 411 0.95 -5.16 -23.97
CA TRP A 411 0.74 -6.60 -24.01
C TRP A 411 -0.75 -6.97 -24.08
N ALA A 412 -1.59 -6.41 -23.21
CA ALA A 412 -3.04 -6.66 -23.18
C ALA A 412 -3.71 -6.32 -24.52
N VAL A 413 -3.35 -5.20 -25.15
CA VAL A 413 -3.82 -4.80 -26.49
C VAL A 413 -3.45 -5.85 -27.55
N ASN A 414 -2.26 -6.46 -27.46
CA ASN A 414 -1.86 -7.53 -28.38
C ASN A 414 -2.59 -8.85 -28.10
N GLU A 415 -2.82 -9.21 -26.82
CA GLU A 415 -3.62 -10.38 -26.43
C GLU A 415 -5.09 -10.26 -26.87
N LEU A 416 -5.64 -9.05 -26.86
CA LEU A 416 -6.99 -8.71 -27.33
C LEU A 416 -7.08 -8.75 -28.87
N LYS A 417 -6.10 -8.20 -29.60
CA LYS A 417 -6.00 -8.32 -31.07
C LYS A 417 -5.91 -9.78 -31.51
N ASP A 418 -5.12 -10.60 -30.80
CA ASP A 418 -5.02 -12.04 -31.02
C ASP A 418 -6.37 -12.75 -30.81
N ALA A 419 -7.08 -12.45 -29.71
CA ALA A 419 -8.40 -13.01 -29.43
C ALA A 419 -9.45 -12.62 -30.49
N GLU A 420 -9.45 -11.35 -30.92
CA GLU A 420 -10.35 -10.86 -31.97
C GLU A 420 -10.11 -11.59 -33.30
N SER A 421 -8.86 -11.80 -33.68
CA SER A 421 -8.48 -12.51 -34.92
C SER A 421 -9.01 -13.96 -34.97
N LYS A 422 -9.21 -14.58 -33.79
CA LYS A 422 -9.72 -15.96 -33.62
C LYS A 422 -11.25 -16.00 -33.39
N GLY A 423 -11.90 -14.84 -33.30
CA GLY A 423 -13.30 -14.73 -32.90
C GLY A 423 -13.56 -15.26 -31.48
N GLN A 424 -12.60 -15.11 -30.57
CA GLN A 424 -12.77 -15.39 -29.14
C GLN A 424 -13.45 -14.22 -28.43
N LYS A 425 -14.14 -14.51 -27.33
CA LYS A 425 -14.44 -13.53 -26.27
C LYS A 425 -13.31 -13.58 -25.23
N VAL A 426 -13.22 -12.53 -24.42
CA VAL A 426 -12.18 -12.40 -23.40
C VAL A 426 -12.83 -12.08 -22.05
N TYR A 427 -12.50 -12.86 -21.02
CA TYR A 427 -12.63 -12.43 -19.64
C TYR A 427 -11.33 -11.73 -19.25
N ILE A 428 -11.45 -10.52 -18.68
CA ILE A 428 -10.33 -9.84 -18.02
C ILE A 428 -10.54 -10.01 -16.52
N ALA A 429 -9.48 -10.36 -15.80
CA ALA A 429 -9.45 -10.41 -14.35
C ALA A 429 -8.26 -9.59 -13.83
N SER A 430 -8.49 -8.87 -12.74
CA SER A 430 -7.51 -8.17 -11.93
C SER A 430 -7.91 -8.35 -10.46
N HIS A 431 -7.09 -7.88 -9.54
CA HIS A 431 -7.59 -7.43 -8.24
C HIS A 431 -8.36 -6.11 -8.42
#